data_AF-A0A1C3F1C9-F1
#
_entry.id   AF-A0A1C3F1C9-F1
#
_cell.length_a   1.000
_cell.length_b   1.000
_cell.length_c   1.000
_cell.angle_alpha   90.00
_cell.angle_beta   90.00
_cell.angle_gamma   90.00
#
_symmetry.space_group_name_H-M   'P 1'
#
loop_
_entity.id
_entity.type
_entity.pdbx_description
1 polymer ?
#
loop_
_entity_poly.entity_id
_entity_poly.type
_entity_poly.pdbx_seq_one_letter_code
_entity_poly.pdbx_strand_id
1 'polypeptide(L)'
;MQEVINATDVRRDWGSFIDNVVRFKPSLVKRNRDYLAAISLEHLEVVLTPYRFTLEHEKEADGSLSGSLKELDIMTNAASLEALKTEIAKELIEYAQEYMDEFAKYYGAPNRKPHFPYVMRVLIQKDEDAVRGLLDA
;
A
#
# COMPACT_ATOMS: atom_id res chain seq x y z
N MET A 1 0.59 16.65 -23.82
CA MET A 1 -0.06 16.23 -22.55
C MET A 1 -1.03 15.13 -22.90
N GLN A 2 -1.06 14.06 -22.10
CA GLN A 2 -2.04 12.97 -22.21
C GLN A 2 -3.46 13.56 -22.23
N GLU A 3 -4.38 12.93 -22.96
CA GLU A 3 -5.78 13.36 -23.04
C GLU A 3 -6.40 13.35 -21.62
N VAL A 4 -6.91 14.51 -21.16
CA VAL A 4 -7.46 14.68 -19.81
C VAL A 4 -8.98 14.83 -19.91
N ILE A 5 -9.71 13.96 -19.23
CA ILE A 5 -11.17 13.90 -19.27
C ILE A 5 -11.75 14.88 -18.23
N ASN A 6 -12.80 15.63 -18.57
CA ASN A 6 -13.46 16.49 -17.60
C ASN A 6 -14.27 15.65 -16.59
N ALA A 7 -14.22 16.00 -15.31
CA ALA A 7 -15.02 15.32 -14.28
C ALA A 7 -16.53 15.31 -14.57
N THR A 8 -17.03 16.28 -15.32
CA THR A 8 -18.44 16.33 -15.75
C THR A 8 -18.78 15.22 -16.74
N ASP A 9 -17.87 14.93 -17.67
CA ASP A 9 -18.03 13.85 -18.64
C ASP A 9 -17.90 12.49 -17.96
N VAL A 10 -16.92 12.35 -17.06
CA VAL A 10 -16.79 11.16 -16.20
C VAL A 10 -18.07 10.88 -15.41
N ARG A 11 -18.70 11.91 -14.84
CA ARG A 11 -19.98 11.76 -14.12
C ARG A 11 -21.13 11.35 -15.04
N ARG A 12 -21.22 11.94 -16.23
CA ARG A 12 -22.28 11.63 -17.21
C ARG A 12 -22.17 10.19 -17.70
N ASP A 13 -20.94 9.74 -17.96
CA ASP A 13 -20.64 8.47 -18.63
C ASP A 13 -19.92 7.47 -17.68
N TRP A 14 -20.32 7.46 -16.40
CA TRP A 14 -19.57 6.81 -15.30
C TRP A 14 -19.31 5.32 -15.49
N GLY A 15 -20.32 4.55 -15.94
CA GLY A 15 -20.15 3.11 -16.16
C GLY A 15 -19.09 2.81 -17.22
N SER A 16 -19.19 3.47 -18.38
CA SER A 16 -18.22 3.34 -19.47
C SER A 16 -16.83 3.82 -19.07
N PHE A 17 -16.73 4.86 -18.24
CA PHE A 17 -15.46 5.32 -17.70
C PHE A 17 -14.79 4.24 -16.82
N ILE A 18 -15.53 3.60 -15.91
CA ILE A 18 -15.01 2.50 -15.08
C ILE A 18 -14.54 1.35 -15.96
N ASP A 19 -15.38 0.88 -16.89
CA ASP A 19 -15.01 -0.22 -17.80
C ASP A 19 -13.72 0.09 -18.57
N ASN A 20 -13.57 1.34 -19.02
CA ASN A 20 -12.35 1.79 -19.70
C ASN A 20 -11.10 1.73 -18.79
N VAL A 21 -11.21 2.23 -17.55
CA VAL A 21 -10.08 2.23 -16.59
C VAL A 21 -9.69 0.82 -16.18
N VAL A 22 -10.67 -0.05 -15.95
CA VAL A 22 -10.43 -1.42 -15.49
C VAL A 22 -9.90 -2.31 -16.61
N ARG A 23 -10.46 -2.21 -17.83
CA ARG A 23 -10.19 -3.17 -18.91
C ARG A 23 -9.16 -2.70 -19.94
N PHE A 24 -8.86 -1.41 -20.00
CA PHE A 24 -8.03 -0.86 -21.08
C PHE A 24 -6.83 -0.06 -20.57
N LYS A 25 -7.02 1.08 -19.90
CA LYS A 25 -5.90 1.94 -19.47
C LYS A 25 -6.25 2.91 -18.35
N PRO A 26 -5.28 3.34 -17.53
CA PRO A 26 -5.47 4.43 -16.59
C PRO A 26 -5.90 5.72 -17.30
N SER A 27 -6.66 6.56 -16.60
CA SER A 27 -7.19 7.82 -17.14
C SER A 27 -6.90 8.99 -16.21
N LEU A 28 -6.57 10.15 -16.80
CA LEU A 28 -6.41 11.40 -16.05
C LEU A 28 -7.71 12.20 -16.13
N VAL A 29 -8.18 12.68 -14.99
CA VAL A 29 -9.42 13.44 -14.88
C VAL A 29 -9.12 14.81 -14.30
N LYS A 30 -9.70 15.85 -14.90
CA LYS A 30 -9.61 17.23 -14.43
C LYS A 30 -10.91 17.67 -13.78
N ARG A 31 -10.81 18.25 -12.58
CA ARG A 31 -11.90 18.93 -11.89
C ARG A 31 -11.45 20.34 -11.53
N ASN A 32 -11.94 21.34 -12.26
CA ASN A 32 -11.51 22.74 -12.11
C ASN A 32 -9.98 22.90 -12.24
N ARG A 33 -9.27 23.12 -11.13
CA ARG A 33 -7.81 23.27 -11.05
C ARG A 33 -7.11 21.97 -10.62
N ASP A 34 -7.87 20.98 -10.20
CA ASP A 34 -7.36 19.73 -9.65
C ASP A 34 -7.30 18.64 -10.72
N TYR A 35 -6.38 17.70 -10.52
CA TYR A 35 -6.21 16.52 -11.35
C TYR A 35 -6.22 15.27 -10.47
N LEU A 36 -6.82 14.20 -10.97
CA LEU A 36 -6.74 12.88 -10.38
C LEU A 36 -6.42 11.85 -11.45
N ALA A 37 -5.81 10.75 -11.03
CA ALA A 37 -5.60 9.58 -11.87
C ALA A 37 -6.55 8.47 -11.41
N ALA A 38 -7.28 7.89 -12.35
CA ALA A 38 -8.01 6.65 -12.14
C ALA A 38 -7.15 5.51 -12.70
N ILE A 39 -6.82 4.55 -11.84
CA ILE A 39 -5.94 3.43 -12.12
C ILE A 39 -6.62 2.15 -11.60
N SER A 40 -6.55 1.06 -12.37
CA SER A 40 -7.01 -0.24 -11.89
C SER A 40 -6.06 -0.79 -10.82
N LEU A 41 -6.54 -1.70 -9.97
CA LEU A 41 -5.68 -2.36 -8.98
C LEU A 41 -4.50 -3.10 -9.62
N GLU A 42 -4.70 -3.73 -10.77
CA GLU A 42 -3.64 -4.41 -11.52
C GLU A 42 -2.52 -3.46 -11.95
N HIS A 43 -2.87 -2.30 -12.52
CA HIS A 43 -1.87 -1.30 -12.89
C HIS A 43 -1.19 -0.69 -11.66
N LEU A 44 -1.94 -0.47 -10.57
CA LEU A 44 -1.41 0.08 -9.32
C LEU A 44 -0.43 -0.89 -8.66
N GLU A 45 -0.72 -2.19 -8.69
CA GLU A 45 0.17 -3.27 -8.24
C GLU A 45 1.53 -3.23 -8.96
N VAL A 46 1.53 -3.00 -10.28
CA VAL A 46 2.78 -2.82 -11.07
C VAL A 46 3.54 -1.56 -10.64
N VAL A 47 2.84 -0.43 -10.46
CA VAL A 47 3.45 0.82 -9.98
C VAL A 47 4.10 0.64 -8.60
N LEU A 48 3.46 -0.17 -7.74
CA LEU A 48 3.92 -0.38 -6.37
C LEU A 48 4.93 -1.53 -6.21
N THR A 49 5.26 -2.26 -7.28
CA THR A 49 6.20 -3.40 -7.25
C THR A 49 7.57 -3.09 -6.62
N PRO A 50 8.15 -1.87 -6.77
CA PRO A 50 9.42 -1.51 -6.13
C PRO A 50 9.36 -1.35 -4.60
N TYR A 51 8.16 -1.22 -4.01
CA TYR A 51 7.98 -1.01 -2.57
C TYR A 51 7.86 -2.36 -1.87
N ARG A 52 9.02 -2.93 -1.54
CA ARG A 52 9.19 -4.21 -0.83
C ARG A 52 9.52 -3.99 0.65
N PHE A 53 9.23 -4.99 1.47
CA PHE A 53 9.49 -4.94 2.91
C PHE A 53 10.68 -5.83 3.25
N THR A 54 11.77 -5.22 3.70
CA THR A 54 12.96 -5.97 4.12
C THR A 54 12.79 -6.35 5.58
N LEU A 55 12.61 -7.64 5.86
CA LEU A 55 12.55 -8.19 7.21
C LEU A 55 13.96 -8.50 7.71
N GLU A 56 14.42 -7.72 8.68
CA GLU A 56 15.63 -8.03 9.44
C GLU A 56 15.22 -8.74 10.73
N HIS A 57 15.93 -9.80 11.12
CA HIS A 57 15.61 -10.54 12.34
C HIS A 57 16.85 -11.07 13.05
N GLU A 58 16.75 -11.16 14.38
CA GLU A 58 17.81 -11.67 15.26
C GLU A 58 17.24 -12.71 16.22
N LYS A 59 18.08 -13.67 16.60
CA LYS A 59 17.68 -14.73 17.54
C LYS A 59 18.01 -14.32 18.97
N GLU A 60 17.00 -14.40 19.82
CA GLU A 60 17.07 -14.06 21.24
C GLU A 60 17.62 -15.23 22.08
N ALA A 61 17.99 -14.93 23.33
CA ALA A 61 18.55 -15.90 24.26
C ALA A 61 17.58 -17.05 24.61
N ASP A 62 16.27 -16.80 24.58
CA ASP A 62 15.22 -17.79 24.81
C ASP A 62 14.88 -18.61 23.56
N GLY A 63 15.53 -18.31 22.43
CA GLY A 63 15.33 -18.98 21.15
C GLY A 63 14.23 -18.37 20.28
N SER A 64 13.51 -17.35 20.75
CA SER A 64 12.60 -16.54 19.91
C SER A 64 13.37 -15.71 18.88
N LEU A 65 12.63 -15.12 17.94
CA LEU A 65 13.14 -14.17 16.96
C LEU A 65 12.50 -12.81 17.19
N SER A 66 13.32 -11.78 17.31
CA SER A 66 12.88 -10.39 17.18
C SER A 66 13.15 -9.95 15.75
N GLY A 67 12.19 -9.26 15.14
CA GLY A 67 12.40 -8.72 13.80
C GLY A 67 11.71 -7.40 13.57
N SER A 68 12.25 -6.65 12.60
CA SER A 68 11.81 -5.33 12.24
C SER A 68 11.83 -5.14 10.72
N LEU A 69 11.05 -4.18 10.26
CA LEU A 69 11.09 -3.73 8.88
C LEU A 69 12.07 -2.58 8.73
N LYS A 70 12.89 -2.61 7.69
CA LYS A 70 13.84 -1.53 7.42
C LYS A 70 13.14 -0.24 6.97
N GLU A 71 12.03 -0.40 6.23
CA GLU A 71 11.32 0.70 5.59
C GLU A 71 10.31 1.39 6.52
N LEU A 72 9.89 0.70 7.59
CA LEU A 72 8.84 1.14 8.49
C LEU A 72 9.23 0.88 9.94
N ASP A 73 8.74 1.72 10.85
CA ASP A 73 8.90 1.59 12.29
C ASP A 73 7.96 0.50 12.85
N ILE A 74 8.16 -0.73 12.39
CA ILE A 74 7.40 -1.93 12.75
C ILE A 74 8.40 -2.95 13.27
N MET A 75 8.15 -3.46 14.48
CA MET A 75 8.97 -4.47 15.13
C MET A 75 8.09 -5.40 15.95
N THR A 76 8.35 -6.71 15.86
CA THR A 76 7.64 -7.72 16.64
C THR A 76 8.61 -8.80 17.11
N ASN A 77 8.14 -9.69 17.98
CA ASN A 77 8.87 -10.88 18.43
C ASN A 77 7.96 -12.11 18.31
N ALA A 78 8.52 -13.24 17.89
CA ALA A 78 7.79 -14.49 17.79
C ALA A 78 8.70 -15.73 17.93
N ALA A 79 8.09 -16.89 18.18
CA ALA A 79 8.80 -18.14 18.41
C ALA A 79 9.51 -18.73 17.17
N SER A 80 9.19 -18.27 15.96
CA SER A 80 9.76 -18.76 14.70
C SER A 80 9.66 -17.70 13.59
N LEU A 81 10.39 -17.89 12.48
CA LEU A 81 10.35 -16.95 11.37
C LEU A 81 8.97 -16.85 10.72
N GLU A 82 8.26 -17.97 10.58
CA GLU A 82 6.90 -17.97 10.02
C GLU A 82 5.90 -17.27 10.95
N ALA A 83 6.04 -17.46 12.26
CA ALA A 83 5.23 -16.73 13.24
C ALA A 83 5.56 -15.23 13.22
N LEU A 84 6.84 -14.87 13.11
CA LEU A 84 7.29 -13.48 13.04
C LEU A 84 6.74 -12.78 11.79
N LYS A 85 6.83 -13.42 10.62
CA LYS A 85 6.24 -12.92 9.37
C LYS A 85 4.73 -12.71 9.47
N THR A 86 4.03 -13.60 10.18
CA THR A 86 2.59 -13.51 10.42
C THR A 86 2.26 -12.30 11.30
N GLU A 87 2.98 -12.11 12.41
CA GLU A 87 2.75 -10.95 13.29
C GLU A 87 3.10 -9.63 12.60
N ILE A 88 4.17 -9.58 11.81
CA ILE A 88 4.49 -8.39 11.01
C ILE A 88 3.44 -8.09 9.95
N ALA A 89 2.90 -9.12 9.29
CA ALA A 89 1.83 -8.91 8.30
C ALA A 89 0.57 -8.30 8.94
N LYS A 90 0.21 -8.73 10.16
CA LYS A 90 -0.90 -8.14 10.92
C LYS A 90 -0.62 -6.69 11.29
N GLU A 91 0.57 -6.42 11.85
CA GLU A 91 0.98 -5.06 12.22
C GLU A 91 1.00 -4.12 11.00
N LEU A 92 1.43 -4.61 9.83
CA LEU A 92 1.37 -3.86 8.57
C LEU A 92 -0.06 -3.51 8.17
N ILE A 93 -1.01 -4.44 8.32
CA ILE A 93 -2.43 -4.22 8.01
C ILE A 93 -3.03 -3.20 8.98
N GLU A 94 -2.79 -3.36 10.28
CA GLU A 94 -3.25 -2.44 11.32
C GLU A 94 -2.68 -1.04 11.08
N TYR A 95 -1.37 -0.94 10.85
CA TYR A 95 -0.70 0.32 10.55
C TYR A 95 -1.24 0.97 9.27
N ALA A 96 -1.49 0.20 8.22
CA ALA A 96 -2.03 0.72 6.97
C ALA A 96 -3.46 1.26 7.14
N GLN A 97 -4.29 0.60 7.96
CA GLN A 97 -5.64 1.05 8.29
C GLN A 97 -5.59 2.33 9.14
N GLU A 98 -4.79 2.36 10.21
CA GLU A 98 -4.62 3.54 11.06
C GLU A 98 -4.07 4.74 10.27
N TYR A 99 -3.12 4.49 9.35
CA TYR A 99 -2.60 5.51 8.45
C TYR A 99 -3.73 6.16 7.64
N MET A 100 -4.69 5.37 7.14
CA MET A 100 -5.81 5.87 6.35
C MET A 100 -6.86 6.57 7.21
N ASP A 101 -7.13 6.05 8.41
CA ASP A 101 -8.08 6.65 9.35
C ASP A 101 -7.58 8.01 9.88
N GLU A 102 -6.27 8.15 10.08
CA GLU A 102 -5.60 9.38 10.50
C GLU A 102 -4.74 10.00 9.38
N PHE A 103 -5.22 9.94 8.13
CA PHE A 103 -4.44 10.30 6.93
C PHE A 103 -3.75 11.67 7.00
N ALA A 104 -4.45 12.71 7.48
CA ALA A 104 -3.88 14.06 7.56
C ALA A 104 -2.67 14.14 8.52
N LYS A 105 -2.72 13.39 9.64
CA LYS A 105 -1.63 13.33 10.62
C LYS A 105 -0.43 12.58 10.03
N TYR A 106 -0.66 11.39 9.50
CA TYR A 106 0.41 10.54 9.00
C TYR A 106 1.04 11.07 7.70
N TYR A 107 0.22 11.45 6.71
CA TYR A 107 0.72 12.02 5.45
C TYR A 107 1.30 13.43 5.63
N GLY A 108 0.90 14.15 6.67
CA GLY A 108 1.45 15.46 7.03
C GLY A 108 2.81 15.39 7.73
N ALA A 109 3.13 14.28 8.41
CA ALA A 109 4.38 14.14 9.15
C ALA A 109 5.58 13.83 8.22
N PRO A 110 6.70 14.59 8.27
CA PRO A 110 7.83 14.43 7.35
C PRO A 110 8.45 13.03 7.33
N ASN A 111 8.50 12.35 8.47
CA ASN A 111 9.06 11.01 8.61
C ASN A 111 8.05 9.89 8.34
N ARG A 112 6.75 10.19 8.17
CA ARG A 112 5.71 9.19 7.88
C ARG A 112 5.14 9.30 6.48
N LYS A 113 5.18 10.50 5.87
CA LYS A 113 4.78 10.71 4.48
C LYS A 113 5.46 9.74 3.48
N PRO A 114 6.76 9.40 3.60
CA PRO A 114 7.40 8.42 2.73
C PRO A 114 6.84 6.99 2.88
N HIS A 115 6.07 6.70 3.93
CA HIS A 115 5.46 5.38 4.14
C HIS A 115 4.24 5.17 3.24
N PHE A 116 3.66 6.24 2.68
CA PHE A 116 2.41 6.15 1.92
C PHE A 116 2.41 5.10 0.80
N PRO A 117 3.47 4.96 -0.04
CA PRO A 117 3.49 3.90 -1.04
C PRO A 117 3.47 2.48 -0.45
N TYR A 118 4.13 2.27 0.70
CA TYR A 118 4.09 0.98 1.41
C TYR A 118 2.72 0.70 2.02
N VAL A 119 2.06 1.73 2.57
CA VAL A 119 0.67 1.64 3.04
C VAL A 119 -0.25 1.25 1.89
N MET A 120 -0.15 1.93 0.74
CA MET A 120 -0.92 1.58 -0.45
C MET A 120 -0.61 0.15 -0.93
N ARG A 121 0.66 -0.28 -0.85
CA ARG A 121 1.07 -1.64 -1.22
C ARG A 121 0.36 -2.70 -0.37
N VAL A 122 0.18 -2.46 0.92
CA VAL A 122 -0.58 -3.34 1.84
C VAL A 122 -2.07 -3.30 1.51
N LEU A 123 -2.66 -2.11 1.36
CA LEU A 123 -4.11 -1.93 1.19
C LEU A 123 -4.68 -2.57 -0.08
N ILE A 124 -3.87 -2.74 -1.14
CA ILE A 124 -4.33 -3.37 -2.38
C ILE A 124 -4.24 -4.90 -2.36
N GLN A 125 -3.68 -5.50 -1.30
CA GLN A 125 -3.61 -6.94 -1.17
C GLN A 125 -4.97 -7.53 -0.78
N LYS A 126 -5.21 -8.76 -1.25
CA LYS A 126 -6.49 -9.46 -1.07
C LYS A 126 -6.72 -10.01 0.34
N ASP A 127 -5.64 -10.38 1.03
CA ASP A 127 -5.67 -11.04 2.34
C ASP A 127 -4.30 -10.94 3.04
N GLU A 128 -4.25 -11.36 4.30
CA GLU A 128 -3.04 -11.37 5.14
C GLU A 128 -1.92 -12.23 4.52
N ASP A 129 -2.26 -13.37 3.91
CA ASP A 129 -1.28 -14.23 3.23
C ASP A 129 -0.58 -13.50 2.07
N ALA A 130 -1.33 -12.70 1.29
CA ALA A 130 -0.76 -11.87 0.25
C ALA A 130 0.17 -10.78 0.80
N VAL A 131 -0.19 -10.16 1.95
CA VAL A 131 0.68 -9.20 2.64
C VAL A 131 1.96 -9.88 3.15
N ARG A 132 1.85 -11.06 3.76
CA ARG A 132 3.01 -11.86 4.19
C ARG A 132 3.96 -12.17 3.03
N GLY A 133 3.41 -12.41 1.83
CA GLY A 133 4.17 -12.62 0.59
C GLY A 133 4.96 -11.40 0.09
N LEU A 134 4.78 -10.22 0.69
CA LEU A 134 5.55 -9.01 0.38
C LEU A 134 6.84 -8.88 1.20
N LEU A 135 7.01 -9.70 2.24
CA LEU A 135 8.16 -9.68 3.13
C LEU A 135 9.34 -10.42 2.49
N ASP A 136 10.41 -9.67 2.22
CA ASP A 136 11.70 -10.20 1.82
C ASP A 136 12.48 -10.55 3.10
N ALA A 137 12.70 -11.85 3.35
CA ALA A 137 13.42 -12.38 4.52
C ALA A 137 14.42 -13.45 4.09
#